data_AF-A0A8V5H2B0-F1
#
_entry.id   AF-A0A8V5H2B0-F1
#
_cell.length_a   1.000
_cell.length_b   1.000
_cell.length_c   1.000
_cell.angle_alpha   90.00
_cell.angle_beta   90.00
_cell.angle_gamma   90.00
#
_symmetry.space_group_name_H-M   'P 1'
#
loop_
_entity.id
_entity.type
_entity.pdbx_description
1 polymer ?
#
loop_
_entity_poly.entity_id
_entity_poly.type
_entity_poly.pdbx_seq_one_letter_code
_entity_poly.pdbx_strand_id
1 'polypeptide(L)'
;GREGPGRCSRYPRTRAGAAGPRSRAFNLDTGSAVLKDGASGSFFGFAVALHRQLTTERPHRVLLVGAPQAPALPSQGANRTGGLFACPLTLEPSDCWRVPIDDGGEQIKENQWLGVSVSSQGAGGKIVVSGETLPKPH
;
A
#
# COMPACT_ATOMS: atom_id res chain seq x y z
N GLY A 1 16.17 -49.52 -51.00
CA GLY A 1 15.37 -50.53 -50.26
C GLY A 1 14.32 -49.81 -49.46
N ARG A 2 13.05 -50.23 -49.58
CA ARG A 2 11.96 -49.92 -48.65
C ARG A 2 12.17 -50.71 -47.35
N GLU A 3 11.76 -50.17 -46.20
CA GLU A 3 10.84 -50.82 -45.24
C GLU A 3 10.41 -49.85 -44.12
N GLY A 4 9.13 -49.91 -43.74
CA GLY A 4 8.50 -49.17 -42.64
C GLY A 4 8.53 -49.94 -41.31
N PRO A 5 7.45 -49.91 -40.50
CA PRO A 5 7.32 -49.02 -39.33
C PRO A 5 7.50 -49.74 -37.98
N GLY A 6 8.13 -49.05 -37.02
CA GLY A 6 8.29 -49.51 -35.63
C GLY A 6 7.13 -49.06 -34.73
N ARG A 7 6.38 -50.03 -34.23
CA ARG A 7 5.10 -49.94 -33.50
C ARG A 7 5.13 -49.04 -32.26
N CYS A 8 4.03 -48.30 -32.08
CA CYS A 8 3.57 -47.73 -30.82
C CYS A 8 3.35 -48.86 -29.79
N SER A 9 4.21 -48.98 -28.78
CA SER A 9 3.99 -49.91 -27.66
C SER A 9 3.24 -49.20 -26.55
N ARG A 10 1.95 -49.54 -26.42
CA ARG A 10 1.07 -49.17 -25.32
C ARG A 10 1.41 -50.05 -24.11
N TYR A 11 1.78 -49.47 -22.97
CA TYR A 11 1.73 -50.12 -21.65
C TYR A 11 1.65 -49.07 -20.54
N PRO A 12 1.13 -49.41 -19.35
CA PRO A 12 -0.27 -49.25 -18.96
C PRO A 12 -0.50 -48.03 -18.06
N ARG A 13 -1.74 -47.53 -18.01
CA ARG A 13 -2.20 -46.67 -16.92
C ARG A 13 -2.12 -47.45 -15.61
N THR A 14 -1.18 -47.10 -14.73
CA THR A 14 -1.33 -47.40 -13.30
C THR A 14 -0.84 -46.25 -12.44
N ARG A 15 -1.63 -46.05 -11.38
CA ARG A 15 -1.44 -45.25 -10.17
C ARG A 15 -1.55 -43.73 -10.26
N ALA A 16 -2.55 -43.27 -9.52
CA ALA A 16 -2.65 -41.94 -8.96
C ALA A 16 -1.27 -41.47 -8.46
N GLY A 17 -0.64 -40.58 -9.23
CA GLY A 17 0.49 -39.80 -8.77
C GLY A 17 -0.05 -38.71 -7.86
N ALA A 18 0.45 -38.68 -6.63
CA ALA A 18 0.12 -37.65 -5.64
C ALA A 18 0.07 -36.28 -6.30
N ALA A 19 -1.00 -35.52 -6.03
CA ALA A 19 -1.00 -34.09 -6.27
C ALA A 19 0.14 -33.50 -5.42
N GLY A 20 1.32 -33.36 -6.04
CA GLY A 20 2.43 -32.64 -5.44
C GLY A 20 1.95 -31.25 -5.03
N PRO A 21 2.52 -30.69 -3.95
CA PRO A 21 2.08 -29.39 -3.45
C PRO A 21 2.05 -28.39 -4.60
N ARG A 22 0.91 -27.73 -4.80
CA ARG A 22 0.80 -26.63 -5.76
C ARG A 22 1.83 -25.58 -5.35
N SER A 23 2.94 -25.51 -6.09
CA SER A 23 3.93 -24.46 -5.92
C SER A 23 3.24 -23.13 -6.20
N ARG A 24 3.01 -22.32 -5.17
CA ARG A 24 2.67 -20.91 -5.34
C ARG A 24 3.94 -20.21 -5.78
N ALA A 25 4.13 -20.07 -7.09
CA ALA A 25 5.15 -19.18 -7.62
C ALA A 25 4.77 -17.73 -7.28
N PHE A 26 5.75 -16.92 -6.90
CA PHE A 26 5.58 -15.49 -6.64
C PHE A 26 6.30 -14.71 -7.75
N ASN A 27 5.61 -13.72 -8.33
CA ASN A 27 6.11 -12.87 -9.42
C ASN A 27 6.36 -11.43 -8.93
N LEU A 28 6.78 -11.27 -7.67
CA LEU A 28 7.15 -9.97 -7.11
C LEU A 28 8.55 -9.60 -7.60
N ASP A 29 8.68 -8.47 -8.28
CA ASP A 29 9.97 -7.92 -8.67
C ASP A 29 10.60 -7.16 -7.50
N THR A 30 11.71 -7.69 -7.00
CA THR A 30 12.51 -7.05 -5.94
C THR A 30 13.65 -6.20 -6.50
N GLY A 31 13.95 -6.29 -7.81
CA GLY A 31 15.05 -5.57 -8.46
C GLY A 31 14.70 -4.14 -8.86
N SER A 32 13.43 -3.87 -9.19
CA SER A 32 12.94 -2.53 -9.55
C SER A 32 11.92 -1.95 -8.56
N ALA A 33 12.08 -2.28 -7.28
CA ALA A 33 11.19 -1.79 -6.23
C ALA A 33 11.20 -0.25 -6.14
N VAL A 34 10.01 0.34 -6.00
CA VAL A 34 9.85 1.78 -5.75
C VAL A 34 9.96 2.01 -4.24
N LEU A 35 10.95 2.81 -3.84
CA LEU A 35 11.14 3.24 -2.46
C LEU A 35 10.44 4.58 -2.22
N LYS A 36 9.86 4.74 -1.02
CA LYS A 36 9.30 6.02 -0.55
C LYS A 36 9.72 6.26 0.89
N ASP A 37 10.31 7.42 1.12
CA ASP A 37 10.84 7.82 2.41
C ASP A 37 9.91 8.84 3.09
N GLY A 38 9.86 8.77 4.41
CA GLY A 38 9.12 9.72 5.24
C GLY A 38 9.98 10.27 6.36
N ALA A 39 9.44 11.27 7.08
CA ALA A 39 10.17 11.91 8.16
C ALA A 39 10.52 10.91 9.28
N SER A 40 11.75 10.99 9.79
CA SER A 40 12.21 10.16 10.90
C SER A 40 11.30 10.26 12.12
N GLY A 41 11.01 9.12 12.74
CA GLY A 41 10.15 9.04 13.93
C GLY A 41 8.66 9.25 13.68
N SER A 42 8.21 9.53 12.45
CA SER A 42 6.78 9.75 12.12
C SER A 42 5.95 8.48 12.00
N PHE A 43 6.61 7.32 12.02
CA PHE A 43 6.03 6.02 11.70
C PHE A 43 5.39 6.00 10.30
N PHE A 44 6.03 6.69 9.35
CA PHE A 44 5.68 6.61 7.95
C PHE A 44 5.71 5.17 7.46
N GLY A 45 4.63 4.72 6.83
CA GLY A 45 4.47 3.33 6.40
C GLY A 45 3.68 2.46 7.38
N PHE A 46 3.18 3.02 8.49
CA PHE A 46 2.39 2.27 9.47
C PHE A 46 1.14 1.63 8.84
N ALA A 47 0.47 2.36 7.95
CA ALA A 47 -0.63 1.86 7.13
C ALA A 47 -0.43 2.30 5.68
N VAL A 48 -0.83 1.47 4.71
CA VAL A 48 -0.68 1.77 3.29
C VAL A 48 -1.91 1.34 2.48
N ALA A 49 -2.24 2.10 1.44
CA ALA A 49 -3.28 1.74 0.49
C ALA A 49 -2.96 2.29 -0.91
N LEU A 50 -3.20 1.50 -1.96
CA LEU A 50 -3.13 2.01 -3.33
C LEU A 50 -4.45 2.68 -3.71
N HIS A 51 -4.37 3.83 -4.37
CA HIS A 51 -5.54 4.55 -4.86
C HIS A 51 -5.35 5.01 -6.31
N ARG A 52 -6.46 5.09 -7.04
CA ARG A 52 -6.50 5.58 -8.43
C ARG A 52 -7.54 6.67 -8.54
N GLN A 53 -7.11 7.92 -8.62
CA GLN A 53 -7.99 9.05 -8.84
C GLN A 53 -8.30 9.17 -10.33
N LEU A 54 -9.58 9.26 -10.68
CA LEU A 54 -10.03 9.45 -12.06
C LEU A 54 -10.36 10.94 -12.24
N THR A 55 -9.42 11.72 -12.78
CA THR A 55 -9.68 13.11 -13.20
C THR A 55 -10.01 13.15 -14.70
N THR A 56 -10.57 14.26 -15.17
CA THR A 56 -10.97 14.45 -16.58
C THR A 56 -9.80 14.42 -17.57
N GLU A 57 -8.58 14.69 -17.10
CA GLU A 57 -7.40 14.74 -17.99
C GLU A 57 -6.59 13.45 -17.97
N ARG A 58 -6.18 12.93 -16.78
CA ARG A 58 -5.42 11.67 -16.67
C ARG A 58 -5.66 10.95 -15.33
N PRO A 59 -5.77 9.62 -15.31
CA PRO A 59 -5.89 8.88 -14.07
C PRO A 59 -4.56 8.91 -13.28
N HIS A 60 -4.61 9.39 -12.03
CA HIS A 60 -3.45 9.44 -11.14
C HIS A 60 -3.43 8.23 -10.21
N ARG A 61 -2.34 7.47 -10.22
CA ARG A 61 -2.11 6.35 -9.29
C ARG A 61 -1.19 6.83 -8.17
N VAL A 62 -1.64 6.66 -6.94
CA VAL A 62 -0.89 7.10 -5.76
C VAL A 62 -0.85 5.98 -4.73
N LEU A 63 0.28 5.90 -4.04
CA LEU A 63 0.42 5.15 -2.80
C LEU A 63 0.06 6.08 -1.66
N LEU A 64 -0.98 5.74 -0.91
CA LEU A 64 -1.35 6.41 0.33
C LEU A 64 -0.58 5.78 1.47
N VAL A 65 0.01 6.62 2.31
CA VAL A 65 0.85 6.20 3.43
C VAL A 65 0.42 6.92 4.70
N GLY A 66 0.04 6.17 5.72
CA GLY A 66 -0.22 6.67 7.06
C GLY A 66 1.07 6.85 7.86
N ALA A 67 1.13 7.94 8.61
CA ALA A 67 2.23 8.25 9.53
C ALA A 67 1.66 8.79 10.85
N PRO A 68 1.26 7.91 11.79
CA PRO A 68 0.57 8.26 13.04
C PRO A 68 1.29 9.27 13.93
N GLN A 69 2.60 9.38 13.78
CA GLN A 69 3.46 10.20 14.61
C GLN A 69 4.05 11.39 13.81
N ALA A 70 3.51 11.69 12.63
CA ALA A 70 3.89 12.87 11.88
C ALA A 70 3.62 14.16 12.69
N PRO A 71 4.48 15.20 12.54
CA PRO A 71 4.27 16.51 13.17
C PRO A 71 2.91 17.10 12.80
N ALA A 72 2.34 17.91 13.68
CA ALA A 72 1.12 18.65 13.36
C ALA A 72 1.32 19.65 12.21
N LEU A 73 0.25 20.01 11.50
CA LEU A 73 0.26 21.20 10.67
C LEU A 73 0.35 22.44 11.57
N PRO A 74 0.95 23.56 11.09
CA PRO A 74 1.08 24.79 11.88
C PRO A 74 -0.24 25.31 12.47
N SER A 75 -1.37 25.03 11.82
CA SER A 75 -2.71 25.46 12.22
C SER A 75 -3.36 24.63 13.35
N GLN A 76 -2.76 23.53 13.78
CA GLN A 76 -3.44 22.53 14.63
C GLN A 76 -3.10 22.61 16.14
N GLY A 77 -2.22 23.52 16.56
CA GLY A 77 -1.92 23.76 17.98
C GLY A 77 -1.43 22.53 18.79
N ALA A 78 -0.88 21.53 18.12
CA ALA A 78 -0.40 20.27 18.72
C ALA A 78 1.03 19.97 18.27
N ASN A 79 1.77 19.13 18.99
CA ASN A 79 3.11 18.73 18.54
C ASN A 79 3.03 17.59 17.49
N ARG A 80 2.23 16.56 17.78
CA ARG A 80 2.05 15.38 16.92
C ARG A 80 0.58 15.04 16.77
N THR A 81 0.08 15.13 15.55
CA THR A 81 -1.31 14.77 15.20
C THR A 81 -1.38 13.46 14.44
N GLY A 82 -0.27 13.05 13.81
CA GLY A 82 -0.28 12.08 12.73
C GLY A 82 -0.72 12.70 11.40
N GLY A 83 -0.66 11.93 10.33
CA GLY A 83 -1.02 12.39 9.00
C GLY A 83 -1.14 11.28 7.96
N LEU A 84 -1.78 11.64 6.84
CA LEU A 84 -1.79 10.86 5.62
C LEU A 84 -0.91 11.53 4.58
N PHE A 85 -0.15 10.74 3.85
CA PHE A 85 0.71 11.17 2.76
C PHE A 85 0.28 10.49 1.46
N ALA A 86 0.40 11.19 0.35
CA ALA A 86 0.22 10.65 -0.99
C ALA A 86 1.56 10.69 -1.71
N CYS A 87 1.95 9.55 -2.27
CA CYS A 87 3.19 9.36 -2.99
C CYS A 87 2.88 8.93 -4.44
N PRO A 88 3.39 9.64 -5.45
CA PRO A 88 3.39 9.14 -6.82
C PRO A 88 4.14 7.83 -6.93
N LEU A 89 3.76 6.99 -7.89
CA LEU A 89 4.52 5.76 -8.20
C LEU A 89 5.73 6.05 -9.12
N THR A 90 6.52 7.06 -8.76
CA THR A 90 7.79 7.40 -9.43
C THR A 90 8.96 6.77 -8.66
N LEU A 91 10.16 6.78 -9.25
CA LEU A 91 11.40 6.33 -8.58
C LEU A 91 11.96 7.35 -7.57
N GLU A 92 11.42 8.58 -7.50
CA GLU A 92 11.89 9.60 -6.57
C GLU A 92 11.43 9.25 -5.14
N PRO A 93 12.33 8.99 -4.17
CA PRO A 93 11.91 8.54 -2.85
C PRO A 93 11.21 9.60 -2.01
N SER A 94 11.48 10.88 -2.30
CA SER A 94 11.10 12.02 -1.47
C SER A 94 9.92 12.84 -2.01
N ASP A 95 9.23 12.35 -3.05
CA ASP A 95 8.13 13.04 -3.74
C ASP A 95 6.75 12.90 -3.07
N CYS A 96 6.71 12.39 -1.83
CA CYS A 96 5.47 12.27 -1.05
C CYS A 96 5.05 13.61 -0.47
N TRP A 97 3.78 13.98 -0.60
CA TRP A 97 3.20 15.15 0.06
C TRP A 97 2.13 14.78 1.06
N ARG A 98 1.97 15.62 2.09
CA ARG A 98 0.91 15.44 3.08
C ARG A 98 -0.45 15.78 2.46
N VAL A 99 -1.41 14.88 2.61
CA VAL A 99 -2.80 15.13 2.20
C VAL A 99 -3.44 16.04 3.26
N PRO A 100 -4.02 17.19 2.87
CA PRO A 100 -4.77 18.02 3.79
C PRO A 100 -6.07 17.32 4.15
N ILE A 101 -6.21 16.87 5.39
CA ILE A 101 -7.39 16.19 5.91
C ILE A 101 -7.94 17.05 7.03
N ASP A 102 -9.04 17.72 6.71
CA ASP A 102 -9.87 18.56 7.57
C ASP A 102 -9.07 19.49 8.52
N ASP A 103 -9.01 20.76 8.15
CA ASP A 103 -8.59 21.87 9.01
C ASP A 103 -9.52 22.05 10.22
N GLY A 104 -10.72 21.42 10.18
CA GLY A 104 -11.80 21.42 11.16
C GLY A 104 -11.47 21.84 12.59
N GLY A 105 -11.70 23.14 12.84
CA GLY A 105 -12.21 23.72 14.09
C GLY A 105 -11.32 23.66 15.34
N GLU A 106 -11.69 24.45 16.35
CA GLU A 106 -11.03 24.61 17.66
C GLU A 106 -11.07 23.34 18.54
N GLN A 107 -10.60 22.22 18.00
CA GLN A 107 -10.48 20.95 18.71
C GLN A 107 -8.98 20.62 18.81
N ILE A 108 -8.53 20.29 20.03
CA ILE A 108 -7.14 19.93 20.28
C ILE A 108 -6.87 18.56 19.63
N LYS A 109 -6.12 18.55 18.53
CA LYS A 109 -5.83 17.35 17.71
C LYS A 109 -4.56 16.59 18.17
N GLU A 110 -4.17 16.72 19.43
CA GLU A 110 -2.93 16.11 19.92
C GLU A 110 -3.07 14.60 20.14
N ASN A 111 -2.08 13.83 19.67
CA ASN A 111 -2.00 12.37 19.83
C ASN A 111 -3.21 11.59 19.31
N GLN A 112 -3.87 12.08 18.26
CA GLN A 112 -4.96 11.35 17.59
C GLN A 112 -4.46 10.22 16.68
N TRP A 113 -3.13 10.01 16.57
CA TRP A 113 -2.51 8.97 15.74
C TRP A 113 -3.13 8.86 14.32
N LEU A 114 -3.40 10.00 13.68
CA LEU A 114 -4.02 10.03 12.36
C LEU A 114 -3.14 9.26 11.36
N GLY A 115 -3.75 8.34 10.61
CA GLY A 115 -3.01 7.47 9.69
C GLY A 115 -2.65 6.10 10.28
N VAL A 116 -3.24 5.72 11.41
CA VAL A 116 -3.15 4.35 11.97
C VAL A 116 -3.83 3.31 11.06
N SER A 117 -4.85 3.74 10.30
CA SER A 117 -5.55 2.93 9.31
C SER A 117 -5.88 3.78 8.09
N VAL A 118 -5.71 3.19 6.91
CA VAL A 118 -5.98 3.81 5.60
C VAL A 118 -6.69 2.79 4.73
N SER A 119 -7.83 3.18 4.16
CA SER A 119 -8.61 2.33 3.26
C SER A 119 -9.02 3.10 2.01
N SER A 120 -9.02 2.41 0.87
CA SER A 120 -9.39 2.98 -0.43
C SER A 120 -10.50 2.15 -1.08
N GLN A 121 -11.53 2.83 -1.60
CA GLN A 121 -12.55 2.19 -2.43
C GLN A 121 -12.05 1.88 -3.86
N GLY A 122 -10.79 2.18 -4.17
CA GLY A 122 -10.21 1.96 -5.49
C GLY A 122 -10.51 3.09 -6.47
N ALA A 123 -10.66 2.74 -7.75
CA ALA A 123 -10.66 3.71 -8.84
C ALA A 123 -11.84 4.69 -8.79
N GLY A 124 -11.55 5.99 -8.68
CA GLY A 124 -12.56 7.05 -8.61
C GLY A 124 -13.39 7.02 -7.33
N GLY A 125 -13.06 6.14 -6.40
CA GLY A 125 -13.75 5.99 -5.12
C GLY A 125 -13.22 6.94 -4.05
N LYS A 126 -13.81 6.85 -2.86
CA LYS A 126 -13.37 7.63 -1.69
C LYS A 126 -12.23 6.92 -0.96
N ILE A 127 -11.50 7.70 -0.15
CA ILE A 127 -10.49 7.23 0.79
C ILE A 127 -11.00 7.51 2.20
N VAL A 128 -10.75 6.59 3.12
CA VAL A 128 -10.99 6.78 4.55
C VAL A 128 -9.67 6.63 5.27
N VAL A 129 -9.38 7.58 6.16
CA VAL A 129 -8.29 7.51 7.13
C VAL A 129 -8.90 7.59 8.52
N SER A 130 -8.31 6.88 9.47
CA SER A 130 -8.71 6.95 10.87
C SER A 130 -7.52 7.33 11.76
N GLY A 131 -7.86 7.86 12.93
CA GLY A 131 -6.94 8.11 14.03
C GLY A 131 -7.47 7.45 15.30
N GLU A 132 -6.57 7.08 16.18
CA GLU A 132 -6.87 6.53 17.51
C GLU A 132 -6.25 7.45 18.56
N THR A 133 -7.05 8.01 19.46
CA THR A 133 -6.49 8.84 20.54
C THR A 133 -5.87 7.93 21.60
N LEU A 134 -4.53 7.94 21.72
CA LEU A 134 -3.90 7.30 22.85
C LEU A 134 -4.02 8.19 24.10
N PRO A 135 -4.38 7.63 25.27
CA PRO A 135 -4.37 8.38 26.52
C PRO A 135 -2.97 8.94 26.75
N LYS A 136 -2.90 10.23 27.16
CA LYS A 136 -1.62 10.86 27.48
C LYS A 136 -0.99 10.11 28.67
N PRO A 137 0.30 9.73 28.61
CA PRO A 137 0.98 9.26 29.81
C PRO A 137 0.96 10.38 30.86
N HIS A 138 0.58 10.02 32.09
CA HIS A 138 0.55 10.91 33.24
C HIS A 138 1.96 11.34 33.65
#